data_AF-A0A2N0KW89-F1
#
_entry.id   AF-A0A2N0KW89-F1
#
_cell.length_a   1.000
_cell.length_b   1.000
_cell.length_c   1.000
_cell.angle_alpha   90.00
_cell.angle_beta   90.00
_cell.angle_gamma   90.00
#
_symmetry.space_group_name_H-M   'P 1'
#
loop_
_entity.id
_entity.type
_entity.pdbx_description
1 polymer ?
#
loop_
_entity_poly.entity_id
_entity_poly.type
_entity_poly.pdbx_seq_one_letter_code
_entity_poly.pdbx_strand_id
1 'polypeptide(L)'
;MPQRQKIVPLDTFNNEMEAQMMAQILEEYGIPAVIQPMGGGYGALGVTQFIPHRLFVPEEDFDRAKEIADTDYREINSDSPETSAP
;
A
#
# COMPACT_ATOMS: atom_id res chain seq x y z
N MET A 1 23.84 -10.93 -15.68
CA MET A 1 22.81 -11.32 -14.68
C MET A 1 22.10 -10.03 -14.30
N PRO A 2 20.80 -9.85 -14.56
CA PRO A 2 20.10 -8.68 -14.01
C PRO A 2 20.24 -8.75 -12.48
N GLN A 3 20.72 -7.68 -11.86
CA GLN A 3 20.79 -7.61 -10.40
C GLN A 3 19.35 -7.73 -9.89
N ARG A 4 19.08 -8.67 -8.99
CA ARG A 4 17.76 -8.72 -8.33
C ARG A 4 17.66 -7.46 -7.48
N GLN A 5 16.87 -6.52 -7.94
CA GLN A 5 16.53 -5.31 -7.18
C GLN A 5 15.87 -5.77 -5.88
N LYS A 6 16.43 -5.37 -4.74
CA LYS A 6 15.89 -5.75 -3.43
C LYS A 6 14.61 -4.94 -3.20
N ILE A 7 13.51 -5.63 -2.94
CA ILE A 7 12.22 -5.02 -2.60
C ILE A 7 12.02 -5.02 -1.09
N VAL A 8 11.49 -3.94 -0.57
CA VAL A 8 11.25 -3.71 0.86
C VAL A 8 9.79 -3.27 1.08
N PRO A 9 9.18 -3.60 2.23
CA PRO A 9 7.80 -3.20 2.50
C PRO A 9 7.73 -1.69 2.74
N LEU A 10 6.82 -1.01 2.03
CA LEU A 10 6.53 0.41 2.25
C LEU A 10 5.47 0.59 3.35
N ASP A 11 4.27 0.05 3.11
CA ASP A 11 3.14 0.16 4.05
C ASP A 11 2.11 -0.97 3.86
N THR A 12 1.14 -1.05 4.76
CA THR A 12 0.02 -2.00 4.74
C THR A 12 -1.30 -1.24 4.72
N PHE A 13 -2.12 -1.56 3.72
CA PHE A 13 -3.43 -0.96 3.44
C PHE A 13 -4.54 -1.94 3.86
N ASN A 14 -5.74 -1.44 4.14
CA ASN A 14 -6.82 -2.25 4.69
C ASN A 14 -7.46 -3.18 3.65
N ASN A 15 -7.36 -2.81 2.37
CA ASN A 15 -7.94 -3.52 1.25
C ASN A 15 -7.08 -3.35 -0.01
N GLU A 16 -7.40 -4.13 -1.04
CA GLU A 16 -6.67 -4.09 -2.32
C GLU A 16 -6.81 -2.73 -3.01
N MET A 17 -7.98 -2.11 -2.92
CA MET A 17 -8.27 -0.85 -3.62
C MET A 17 -7.37 0.29 -3.14
N GLU A 18 -7.21 0.45 -1.81
CA GLU A 18 -6.29 1.44 -1.22
C GLU A 18 -4.83 1.19 -1.64
N ALA A 19 -4.38 -0.08 -1.62
CA ALA A 19 -3.03 -0.44 -2.05
C ALA A 19 -2.80 -0.15 -3.54
N GLN A 20 -3.81 -0.39 -4.39
CA GLN A 20 -3.78 -0.09 -5.82
C GLN A 20 -3.72 1.41 -6.09
N MET A 21 -4.48 2.22 -5.35
CA MET A 21 -4.40 3.69 -5.48
C MET A 21 -2.99 4.19 -5.19
N MET A 22 -2.38 3.76 -4.08
CA MET A 22 -1.01 4.16 -3.75
C MET A 22 0.00 3.65 -4.80
N ALA A 23 -0.18 2.43 -5.31
CA ALA A 23 0.69 1.90 -6.36
C ALA A 23 0.64 2.76 -7.64
N GLN A 24 -0.55 3.22 -8.04
CA GLN A 24 -0.72 4.11 -9.20
C GLN A 24 -0.02 5.46 -8.97
N ILE A 25 -0.19 6.05 -7.78
CA ILE A 25 0.51 7.29 -7.42
C ILE A 25 2.04 7.09 -7.55
N LEU A 26 2.59 6.04 -6.94
CA LEU A 26 4.02 5.75 -7.03
C LEU A 26 4.49 5.51 -8.47
N GLU A 27 3.68 4.85 -9.30
CA GLU A 27 3.97 4.63 -10.71
C GLU A 27 4.05 5.95 -11.50
N GLU A 28 3.18 6.92 -11.22
CA GLU A 28 3.23 8.27 -11.81
C GLU A 28 4.54 9.01 -11.46
N TYR A 29 5.13 8.73 -10.29
CA TYR A 29 6.44 9.23 -9.88
C TYR A 29 7.62 8.38 -10.37
N GLY A 30 7.35 7.31 -11.13
CA GLY A 30 8.33 6.41 -11.71
C GLY A 30 8.86 5.34 -10.75
N ILE A 31 8.15 5.06 -9.65
CA ILE A 31 8.54 4.08 -8.63
C ILE A 31 7.69 2.81 -8.84
N PRO A 32 8.28 1.68 -9.25
CA PRO A 32 7.53 0.45 -9.40
C PRO A 32 7.12 -0.10 -8.04
N ALA A 33 5.84 -0.48 -7.90
CA ALA A 33 5.31 -1.02 -6.65
C ALA A 33 4.73 -2.43 -6.85
N VAL A 34 4.87 -3.28 -5.83
CA VAL A 34 4.34 -4.65 -5.82
C VAL A 34 3.38 -4.80 -4.66
N ILE A 35 2.15 -5.23 -4.94
CA ILE A 35 1.12 -5.46 -3.93
C ILE A 35 1.09 -6.95 -3.57
N GLN A 36 1.07 -7.25 -2.27
CA GLN A 36 0.93 -8.61 -1.76
C GLN A 36 -0.21 -8.69 -0.74
N PRO A 37 -1.19 -9.59 -0.91
CA PRO A 37 -2.17 -9.85 0.13
C PRO A 37 -1.49 -10.41 1.38
N MET A 38 -1.79 -9.85 2.54
CA MET A 38 -1.28 -10.34 3.83
C MET A 38 -2.10 -11.51 4.41
N GLY A 39 -3.14 -11.95 3.70
CA GLY A 39 -4.02 -13.05 4.10
C GLY A 39 -3.62 -14.40 3.53
N GLY A 40 -3.03 -15.26 4.36
CA GLY A 40 -3.01 -16.70 4.15
C GLY A 40 -4.16 -17.37 4.91
N GLY A 41 -5.06 -18.06 4.21
CA GLY A 41 -5.87 -19.13 4.85
C GLY A 41 -7.35 -18.87 5.13
N TYR A 42 -7.96 -17.74 4.77
CA TYR A 42 -9.40 -17.50 5.02
C TYR A 42 -10.27 -17.33 3.76
N GLY A 43 -9.78 -17.80 2.60
CA GLY A 43 -10.60 -17.94 1.39
C GLY A 43 -11.82 -18.86 1.54
N ALA A 44 -12.04 -19.47 2.71
CA ALA A 44 -13.15 -20.39 2.98
C ALA A 44 -14.40 -19.73 3.64
N LEU A 45 -14.33 -18.46 4.09
CA LEU A 45 -15.43 -17.84 4.86
C LEU A 45 -16.05 -16.56 4.24
N GLY A 46 -15.71 -16.22 2.99
CA GLY A 46 -16.54 -15.32 2.18
C GLY A 46 -16.45 -13.81 2.45
N VAL A 47 -15.48 -13.32 3.23
CA VAL A 47 -15.24 -11.88 3.45
C VAL A 47 -13.87 -11.45 2.93
N THR A 48 -13.68 -11.47 1.62
CA THR A 48 -12.38 -11.17 0.98
C THR A 48 -12.10 -9.67 0.82
N GLN A 49 -13.10 -8.81 1.03
CA GLN A 49 -13.01 -7.37 0.75
C GLN A 49 -12.16 -6.58 1.76
N PHE A 50 -11.85 -7.15 2.92
CA PHE A 50 -11.09 -6.49 4.00
C PHE A 50 -9.76 -7.19 4.29
N ILE A 51 -9.22 -7.92 3.31
CA ILE A 51 -7.90 -8.54 3.47
C ILE A 51 -6.87 -7.40 3.36
N PRO A 52 -6.01 -7.20 4.38
CA PRO A 52 -4.96 -6.20 4.29
C PRO A 52 -3.98 -6.55 3.17
N HIS A 53 -3.53 -5.53 2.45
CA HIS A 53 -2.57 -5.67 1.37
C HIS A 53 -1.33 -4.85 1.69
N ARG A 54 -0.16 -5.46 1.51
CA ARG A 54 1.12 -4.81 1.72
C ARG A 54 1.70 -4.36 0.39
N LEU A 55 2.17 -3.12 0.36
CA LEU A 55 2.88 -2.56 -0.78
C LEU A 55 4.39 -2.67 -0.56
N PHE A 56 5.11 -3.08 -1.59
CA PHE A 56 6.56 -3.19 -1.61
C PHE A 56 7.13 -2.33 -2.72
N VAL A 57 8.29 -1.75 -2.48
CA VAL A 57 9.02 -0.89 -3.42
C VAL A 57 10.50 -1.31 -3.47
N PRO A 58 11.25 -0.94 -4.52
CA PRO A 58 12.70 -1.05 -4.51
C PRO A 58 13.31 -0.36 -3.28
N GLU A 59 14.31 -0.99 -2.67
CA GLU A 59 15.02 -0.42 -1.51
C GLU A 59 15.65 0.94 -1.83
N GLU A 60 16.10 1.14 -3.07
CA GLU A 60 16.69 2.41 -3.52
C GLU A 60 15.68 3.55 -3.61
N ASP A 61 14.39 3.24 -3.77
CA ASP A 61 13.31 4.22 -3.88
C ASP A 61 12.51 4.35 -2.57
N PHE A 62 12.87 3.61 -1.52
CA PHE A 62 12.09 3.54 -0.28
C PHE A 62 11.84 4.90 0.36
N ASP A 63 12.89 5.71 0.52
CA ASP A 63 12.77 7.03 1.17
C ASP A 63 11.87 7.97 0.35
N ARG A 64 12.03 7.96 -0.97
CA ARG A 64 11.21 8.77 -1.90
C ARG A 64 9.75 8.29 -1.92
N ALA A 65 9.52 6.98 -1.95
CA ALA A 65 8.19 6.39 -1.90
C ALA A 65 7.48 6.73 -0.59
N LYS A 66 8.23 6.76 0.53
CA LYS A 66 7.70 7.13 1.83
C LYS A 66 7.31 8.60 1.90
N GLU A 67 8.11 9.51 1.35
CA GLU A 67 7.77 10.93 1.28
C GLU A 67 6.50 11.18 0.47
N ILE A 68 6.33 10.49 -0.67
CA ILE A 68 5.13 10.56 -1.51
C ILE A 68 3.93 10.02 -0.73
N ALA A 69 4.06 8.84 -0.13
CA ALA A 69 2.99 8.24 0.67
C ALA A 69 2.59 9.15 1.84
N ASP A 70 3.52 9.73 2.59
CA ASP A 70 3.21 10.64 3.70
C ASP A 70 2.49 11.92 3.24
N THR A 71 2.74 12.38 2.01
CA THR A 71 2.11 13.56 1.43
C THR A 71 0.70 13.26 0.93
N ASP A 72 0.54 12.21 0.11
CA ASP A 72 -0.70 11.92 -0.61
C ASP A 72 -1.68 11.05 0.22
N TYR A 73 -1.19 10.18 1.11
CA TYR A 73 -2.05 9.33 1.94
C TYR A 73 -2.85 10.12 2.99
N ARG A 74 -2.41 11.34 3.31
CA ARG A 74 -3.18 12.27 4.14
C ARG A 74 -4.44 12.77 3.43
N GLU A 75 -4.42 12.93 2.11
CA GLU A 75 -5.63 13.30 1.36
C GLU A 75 -6.64 12.15 1.31
N ILE A 76 -6.15 10.91 1.17
CA ILE A 76 -7.01 9.71 1.12
C ILE A 76 -7.70 9.42 2.48
N ASN A 77 -7.02 9.68 3.61
CA ASN A 77 -7.57 9.45 4.96
C ASN A 77 -8.33 10.64 5.56
N SER A 78 -8.34 11.81 4.91
CA SER A 78 -9.04 13.00 5.43
C SER A 78 -10.58 12.89 5.42
N ASP A 79 -11.13 11.80 4.88
CA ASP A 79 -12.58 11.55 4.83
C ASP A 79 -13.05 10.41 5.76
N SER A 80 -12.18 9.94 6.68
CA SER A 80 -12.65 9.14 7.81
C SER A 80 -13.16 10.08 8.91
N PRO A 81 -14.48 10.19 9.15
CA PRO A 81 -14.99 11.01 10.23
C PRO A 81 -14.39 10.50 11.53
N GLU A 82 -13.67 11.39 12.22
CA GLU A 82 -13.45 11.29 13.66
C GLU A 82 -14.77 10.82 14.27
N THR A 83 -14.77 9.62 14.84
CA THR A 83 -15.83 9.22 15.75
C THR A 83 -15.67 10.06 17.01
N SER A 84 -16.09 11.32 16.92
CA SER A 84 -16.44 12.15 18.07
C SER A 84 -17.67 11.51 18.69
N ALA A 85 -17.44 10.61 19.63
CA ALA A 85 -18.46 10.21 20.59
C ALA A 85 -18.44 11.22 21.75
N PRO A 86 -19.59 11.82 22.14
CA PRO A 86 -19.72 12.62 23.36
C PRO A 86 -19.66 11.78 24.64
#